data_AF-X1GFA2-F1
#
_entry.id   AF-X1GFA2-F1
#
_cell.length_a   1.000
_cell.length_b   1.000
_cell.length_c   1.000
_cell.angle_alpha   90.00
_cell.angle_beta   90.00
_cell.angle_gamma   90.00
#
_symmetry.space_group_name_H-M   'P 1'
#
loop_
_entity.id
_entity.type
_entity.pdbx_description
1 polymer ?
#
loop_
_entity_poly.entity_id
_entity_poly.type
_entity_poly.pdbx_seq_one_letter_code
_entity_poly.pdbx_strand_id
1 'polypeptide(L)'
;DEHEQRAVVAHELDHIVHNDFILMTVVFAIPLILLTIARYCYYAMRFSSLRRSRDNDAGSYIFLVLIGVAIVSYISYYIGFLISLFVSRIREYFADQHAAELTEDPNLLSTALIKIAYGLLATGTEAEIKEKRKSSVRGLRGLGIFDPKKAASVAAQSMDKNGRVSKRVVEAAAGWDLFNPWAKYFQIFSSHPLTAKRIQRLNEQCATYGVPVEYDLSGARKI
;
A
#
# COMPACT_ATOMS: atom_id res chain seq x y z
N ASP A 1 -10.51 0.28 -20.42
CA ASP A 1 -11.69 1.03 -20.91
C ASP A 1 -11.42 2.53 -20.71
N GLU A 2 -11.99 3.41 -21.52
CA GLU A 2 -11.85 4.87 -21.34
C GLU A 2 -12.52 5.32 -20.03
N HIS A 3 -13.66 4.71 -19.66
CA HIS A 3 -14.36 5.03 -18.42
C HIS A 3 -13.57 4.60 -17.16
N GLU A 4 -12.92 3.44 -17.19
CA GLU A 4 -12.00 2.98 -16.14
C GLU A 4 -10.81 3.93 -15.99
N GLN A 5 -10.26 4.41 -17.12
CA GLN A 5 -9.18 5.39 -17.10
C GLN A 5 -9.62 6.72 -16.50
N ARG A 6 -10.83 7.21 -16.81
CA ARG A 6 -11.39 8.41 -16.20
C ARG A 6 -11.52 8.26 -14.69
N ALA A 7 -11.93 7.10 -14.19
CA ALA A 7 -12.01 6.84 -12.75
C ALA A 7 -10.63 6.85 -12.07
N VAL A 8 -9.61 6.26 -12.70
CA VAL A 8 -8.23 6.32 -12.19
C VAL A 8 -7.69 7.75 -12.23
N VAL A 9 -7.95 8.50 -13.30
CA VAL A 9 -7.53 9.91 -13.39
C VAL A 9 -8.23 10.76 -12.33
N ALA A 10 -9.51 10.52 -12.07
CA ALA A 10 -10.25 11.20 -11.00
C ALA A 10 -9.61 10.93 -9.62
N HIS A 11 -9.19 9.69 -9.36
CA HIS A 11 -8.46 9.33 -8.14
C HIS A 11 -7.13 10.09 -8.01
N GLU A 12 -6.32 10.12 -9.07
CA GLU A 12 -5.03 10.83 -9.04
C GLU A 12 -5.20 12.36 -8.96
N LEU A 13 -6.25 12.91 -9.59
CA LEU A 13 -6.60 14.32 -9.47
C LEU A 13 -6.98 14.69 -8.03
N ASP A 14 -7.66 13.80 -7.31
CA ASP A 14 -8.00 14.01 -5.90
C ASP A 14 -6.75 14.25 -5.03
N HIS A 15 -5.70 13.45 -5.23
CA HIS A 15 -4.42 13.64 -4.55
C HIS A 15 -3.81 15.02 -4.83
N ILE A 16 -3.94 15.52 -6.06
CA ILE A 16 -3.42 16.84 -6.42
C ILE A 16 -4.25 17.94 -5.75
N VAL A 17 -5.58 17.84 -5.81
CA VAL A 17 -6.51 18.82 -5.22
C VAL A 17 -6.32 18.93 -3.72
N HIS A 18 -6.13 17.80 -3.03
CA HIS A 18 -5.90 17.74 -1.59
C HIS A 18 -4.46 18.00 -1.16
N ASN A 19 -3.55 18.32 -2.11
CA ASN A 19 -2.13 18.57 -1.85
C ASN A 19 -1.47 17.44 -1.05
N ASP A 20 -1.81 16.21 -1.41
CA ASP A 20 -1.43 15.01 -0.68
C ASP A 20 0.08 14.83 -0.54
N PHE A 21 0.83 15.30 -1.52
CA PHE A 21 2.29 15.35 -1.46
C PHE A 21 2.82 16.24 -0.33
N ILE A 22 2.24 17.44 -0.16
CA ILE A 22 2.65 18.40 0.87
C ILE A 22 2.27 17.85 2.24
N LEU A 23 1.03 17.36 2.37
CA LEU A 23 0.54 16.77 3.62
C LEU A 23 1.45 15.62 4.07
N MET A 24 1.76 14.67 3.19
CA MET A 24 2.63 13.54 3.53
C MET A 24 4.05 13.96 3.86
N THR A 25 4.59 14.97 3.17
CA THR A 25 5.91 15.51 3.49
C THR A 25 5.96 16.04 4.91
N VAL A 26 4.94 16.79 5.36
CA VAL A 26 4.84 17.30 6.72
C VAL A 26 4.63 16.17 7.74
N VAL A 27 3.74 15.21 7.43
CA VAL A 27 3.46 14.06 8.30
C VAL A 27 4.72 13.21 8.53
N PHE A 28 5.49 12.92 7.48
CA PHE A 28 6.74 12.15 7.57
C PHE A 28 7.93 12.95 8.13
N ALA A 29 7.86 14.28 8.17
CA ALA A 29 8.91 15.09 8.79
C ALA A 29 9.04 14.82 10.30
N ILE A 30 7.93 14.58 10.99
CA ILE A 30 7.91 14.32 12.44
C ILE A 30 8.74 13.07 12.81
N PRO A 31 8.45 11.86 12.27
CA PRO A 31 9.27 10.69 12.55
C PRO A 31 10.72 10.89 12.09
N LEU A 32 10.97 11.59 10.98
CA LEU A 32 12.34 11.86 10.53
C LEU A 32 13.16 12.68 11.55
N ILE A 33 12.55 13.70 12.17
CA ILE A 33 13.19 14.48 13.24
C ILE A 33 13.48 13.59 14.45
N LEU A 34 12.52 12.77 14.89
CA LEU A 34 12.69 11.85 16.02
C LEU A 34 13.81 10.83 15.78
N LEU A 35 13.89 10.29 14.56
CA LEU A 35 14.98 9.40 14.15
C LEU A 35 16.32 10.14 14.17
N THR A 36 16.35 11.40 13.74
CA THR A 36 17.57 12.22 13.73
C THR A 36 18.08 12.47 15.15
N ILE A 37 17.19 12.76 16.10
CA ILE A 37 17.53 12.89 17.53
C ILE A 37 18.10 11.57 18.07
N ALA A 38 17.42 10.45 17.80
CA ALA A 38 17.89 9.13 18.24
C ALA A 38 19.30 8.81 17.69
N ARG A 39 19.55 9.11 16.41
CA ARG A 39 20.86 8.95 15.77
C ARG A 39 21.92 9.87 16.37
N TYR A 40 21.58 11.12 16.63
CA TYR A 40 22.51 12.07 17.23
C TYR A 40 22.94 11.61 18.63
N CYS A 41 22.00 11.18 19.47
CA CYS A 41 22.30 10.62 20.79
C CYS A 41 23.20 9.37 20.68
N TYR A 42 22.90 8.47 19.73
CA TYR A 42 23.72 7.28 19.48
C TYR A 42 25.16 7.63 19.08
N TYR A 43 25.36 8.56 18.14
CA TYR A 43 26.70 9.00 17.74
C TYR A 43 27.42 9.74 18.87
N ALA A 44 26.74 10.63 19.59
CA ALA A 44 27.29 11.33 20.75
C ALA A 44 27.83 10.34 21.80
N MET A 45 27.08 9.27 22.09
CA MET A 45 27.55 8.19 22.96
C MET A 45 28.79 7.48 22.41
N ARG A 46 28.80 7.14 21.10
CA ARG A 46 29.91 6.40 20.48
C ARG A 46 31.22 7.19 20.47
N PHE A 47 31.14 8.49 20.21
CA PHE A 47 32.29 9.40 20.22
C PHE A 47 32.71 9.82 21.63
N SER A 48 31.77 9.97 22.56
CA SER A 48 32.07 10.23 23.97
C SER A 48 32.74 9.03 24.66
N SER A 49 32.38 7.80 24.29
CA SER A 49 32.97 6.56 24.84
C SER A 49 34.44 6.40 24.44
N LEU A 50 34.84 6.90 23.26
CA LEU A 50 36.23 6.90 22.78
C LEU A 50 37.18 7.85 23.54
N ARG A 51 36.64 8.79 24.34
CA ARG A 51 37.41 9.78 25.11
C ARG A 51 37.46 9.49 26.62
N ARG A 52 37.04 8.31 27.08
CA ARG A 52 37.00 7.99 28.51
C ARG A 52 38.41 7.85 29.11
N SER A 53 38.89 8.94 29.73
CA SER A 53 39.69 8.86 30.95
C SER A 53 38.76 8.45 32.10
N ARG A 54 39.22 7.55 32.96
CA ARG A 54 38.42 6.59 33.74
C ARG A 54 37.74 7.15 35.01
N ASP A 55 37.85 8.45 35.31
CA ASP A 55 37.64 8.98 36.68
C ASP A 55 36.50 10.01 36.88
N ASN A 56 35.63 10.27 35.88
CA ASN A 56 34.60 11.31 36.01
C ASN A 56 33.17 10.76 36.15
N ASP A 57 32.59 10.83 37.35
CA ASP A 57 31.19 10.50 37.65
C ASP A 57 30.18 11.32 36.81
N ALA A 58 30.51 12.57 36.47
CA ALA A 58 29.67 13.40 35.59
C ALA A 58 29.50 12.78 34.18
N GLY A 59 30.51 12.07 33.68
CA GLY A 59 30.48 11.41 32.37
C GLY A 59 29.64 10.13 32.36
N SER A 60 29.37 9.52 33.54
CA SER A 60 28.48 8.37 33.64
C SER A 60 27.00 8.79 33.61
N TYR A 61 26.66 9.90 34.28
CA TYR A 61 25.31 10.45 34.29
C TYR A 61 24.86 10.93 32.89
N ILE A 62 25.71 11.69 32.19
CA ILE A 62 25.42 12.17 30.82
C ILE A 62 25.18 11.00 29.86
N PHE A 63 25.95 9.92 30.00
CA PHE A 63 25.81 8.72 29.18
C PHE A 63 24.45 8.03 29.41
N LEU A 64 24.00 7.93 30.67
CA LEU A 64 22.69 7.36 31.00
C LEU A 64 21.53 8.21 30.44
N VAL A 65 21.63 9.54 30.53
CA VAL A 65 20.63 10.45 29.96
C VAL A 65 20.54 10.29 28.43
N LEU A 66 21.68 10.23 27.75
CA LEU A 66 21.72 10.03 26.29
C LEU A 66 21.09 8.71 25.86
N ILE A 67 21.30 7.63 26.62
CA ILE A 67 20.63 6.34 26.38
C ILE A 67 19.11 6.49 26.51
N GLY A 68 18.64 7.12 27.59
CA GLY A 68 17.21 7.32 27.82
C GLY A 68 16.56 8.10 26.68
N VAL A 69 17.16 9.22 26.27
CA VAL A 69 16.67 10.05 25.16
C VAL A 69 16.69 9.27 23.84
N ALA A 70 17.75 8.50 23.56
CA ALA A 70 17.85 7.70 22.34
C ALA A 70 16.73 6.65 22.25
N ILE A 71 16.48 5.90 23.33
CA ILE A 71 15.45 4.86 23.37
C ILE A 71 14.06 5.48 23.19
N VAL A 72 13.74 6.54 23.95
CA VAL A 72 12.44 7.22 23.86
C VAL A 72 12.23 7.78 22.45
N SER A 73 13.22 8.48 21.89
CA SER A 73 13.12 9.06 20.55
C SER A 73 12.93 8.00 19.47
N TYR A 74 13.59 6.84 19.61
CA TYR A 74 13.47 5.74 18.66
C TYR A 74 12.10 5.05 18.72
N ILE A 75 11.54 4.85 19.91
CA ILE A 75 10.18 4.33 20.09
C ILE A 75 9.16 5.32 19.52
N SER A 76 9.30 6.61 19.83
CA SER A 76 8.45 7.66 19.28
C SER A 76 8.54 7.75 17.75
N TYR A 77 9.72 7.57 17.17
CA TYR A 77 9.91 7.45 15.72
C TYR A 77 9.04 6.32 15.13
N TYR A 78 9.12 5.12 15.71
CA TYR A 78 8.34 3.98 15.20
C TYR A 78 6.84 4.22 15.28
N ILE A 79 6.36 4.78 16.39
CA ILE A 79 4.94 5.11 16.56
C ILE A 79 4.53 6.16 15.52
N GLY A 80 5.31 7.25 15.39
CA GLY A 80 5.06 8.30 14.41
C GLY A 80 5.08 7.79 12.97
N PHE A 81 5.97 6.85 12.64
CA PHE A 81 6.04 6.20 11.34
C PHE A 81 4.78 5.36 11.06
N LEU A 82 4.31 4.57 12.02
CA LEU A 82 3.09 3.77 11.87
C LEU A 82 1.84 4.65 11.73
N ILE A 83 1.77 5.77 12.47
CA ILE A 83 0.70 6.76 12.30
C ILE A 83 0.78 7.38 10.90
N SER A 84 1.97 7.71 10.41
CA SER A 84 2.16 8.28 9.06
C SER A 84 1.63 7.33 7.99
N LEU A 85 1.94 6.03 8.09
CA LEU A 85 1.38 5.00 7.20
C LEU A 85 -0.14 4.88 7.32
N PHE A 86 -0.69 5.01 8.53
CA PHE A 86 -2.14 5.01 8.73
C PHE A 86 -2.81 6.20 8.05
N VAL A 87 -2.27 7.41 8.19
CA VAL A 87 -2.77 8.61 7.49
C VAL A 87 -2.66 8.41 5.97
N SER A 88 -1.56 7.84 5.48
CA SER A 88 -1.42 7.48 4.05
C SER A 88 -2.58 6.62 3.57
N ARG A 89 -2.93 5.56 4.31
CA ARG A 89 -4.03 4.65 3.94
C ARG A 89 -5.40 5.32 3.98
N ILE A 90 -5.64 6.22 4.94
CA ILE A 90 -6.91 6.93 5.04
C ILE A 90 -7.18 7.77 3.79
N ARG A 91 -6.16 8.46 3.28
CA ARG A 91 -6.32 9.33 2.08
C ARG A 91 -6.68 8.55 0.84
N GLU A 92 -6.14 7.35 0.67
CA GLU A 92 -6.52 6.47 -0.45
C GLU A 92 -8.01 6.16 -0.43
N TYR A 93 -8.60 5.96 0.76
CA TYR A 93 -10.05 5.74 0.87
C TYR A 93 -10.87 7.00 0.54
N PHE A 94 -10.35 8.19 0.87
CA PHE A 94 -10.98 9.45 0.48
C PHE A 94 -10.89 9.69 -1.02
N ALA A 95 -9.73 9.45 -1.63
CA ALA A 95 -9.53 9.56 -3.07
C ALA A 95 -10.37 8.51 -3.83
N ASP A 96 -10.51 7.29 -3.32
CA ASP A 96 -11.41 6.27 -3.87
C ASP A 96 -12.87 6.74 -3.86
N GLN A 97 -13.30 7.33 -2.74
CA GLN A 97 -14.65 7.87 -2.61
C GLN A 97 -14.88 9.06 -3.55
N HIS A 98 -13.94 10.01 -3.62
CA HIS A 98 -14.07 11.17 -4.49
C HIS A 98 -14.08 10.79 -5.97
N ALA A 99 -13.26 9.81 -6.36
CA ALA A 99 -13.28 9.27 -7.71
C ALA A 99 -14.63 8.64 -8.06
N ALA A 100 -15.22 7.87 -7.13
CA ALA A 100 -16.55 7.30 -7.30
C ALA A 100 -17.66 8.38 -7.36
N GLU A 101 -17.53 9.45 -6.58
CA GLU A 101 -18.42 10.62 -6.63
C GLU A 101 -18.36 11.33 -7.98
N LEU A 102 -17.15 11.55 -8.52
CA LEU A 102 -16.94 12.22 -9.79
C LEU A 102 -17.39 11.40 -11.00
N THR A 103 -17.29 10.07 -10.93
CA THR A 103 -17.69 9.19 -12.03
C THR A 103 -19.13 8.73 -11.96
N GLU A 104 -19.82 8.96 -10.83
CA GLU A 104 -21.15 8.45 -10.50
C GLU A 104 -21.29 6.91 -10.61
N ASP A 105 -20.16 6.21 -10.70
CA ASP A 105 -20.09 4.75 -10.81
C ASP A 105 -18.81 4.24 -10.12
N PRO A 106 -18.92 3.70 -8.89
CA PRO A 106 -17.79 3.13 -8.17
C PRO A 106 -17.22 1.86 -8.83
N ASN A 107 -18.00 1.18 -9.69
CA ASN A 107 -17.54 -0.05 -10.33
C ASN A 107 -16.36 0.22 -11.27
N LEU A 108 -16.32 1.39 -11.92
CA LEU A 108 -15.25 1.76 -12.85
C LEU A 108 -13.88 1.75 -12.17
N LEU A 109 -13.78 2.29 -10.95
CA LEU A 109 -12.54 2.26 -10.17
C LEU A 109 -12.27 0.85 -9.65
N SER A 110 -13.29 0.13 -9.18
CA SER A 110 -13.13 -1.23 -8.67
C SER A 110 -12.55 -2.18 -9.72
N THR A 111 -13.04 -2.11 -10.96
CA THR A 111 -12.61 -2.92 -12.10
C THR A 111 -11.19 -2.54 -12.53
N ALA A 112 -10.87 -1.24 -12.53
CA ALA A 112 -9.51 -0.77 -12.78
C ALA A 112 -8.52 -1.31 -11.72
N LEU A 113 -8.87 -1.22 -10.44
CA LEU A 113 -8.06 -1.72 -9.33
C LEU A 113 -7.84 -3.23 -9.44
N ILE A 114 -8.87 -4.01 -9.76
CA ILE A 114 -8.76 -5.46 -9.98
C ILE A 114 -7.77 -5.77 -11.10
N LYS A 115 -7.86 -5.06 -12.22
CA LYS A 115 -6.98 -5.26 -13.37
C LYS A 115 -5.52 -4.95 -13.02
N ILE A 116 -5.28 -3.87 -12.28
CA ILE A 116 -3.94 -3.42 -11.89
C ILE A 116 -3.36 -4.33 -10.80
N ALA A 117 -4.08 -4.51 -9.69
CA ALA A 117 -3.60 -5.19 -8.48
C ALA A 117 -3.32 -6.67 -8.70
N TYR A 118 -4.21 -7.36 -9.39
CA TYR A 118 -4.07 -8.80 -9.63
C TYR A 118 -3.29 -9.12 -10.91
N GLY A 119 -2.67 -8.10 -11.53
CA GLY A 119 -1.84 -8.27 -12.72
C GLY A 119 -2.63 -8.82 -13.92
N LEU A 120 -3.93 -8.55 -13.96
CA LEU A 120 -4.87 -9.04 -14.95
C LEU A 120 -4.91 -8.15 -16.21
N LEU A 121 -4.06 -7.13 -16.28
CA LEU A 121 -3.78 -6.37 -17.50
C LEU A 121 -3.04 -7.25 -18.55
N ALA A 122 -3.71 -8.28 -19.05
CA ALA A 122 -3.34 -8.98 -20.28
C ALA A 122 -3.98 -8.28 -21.48
N THR A 123 -3.75 -6.97 -21.63
CA THR A 123 -4.14 -6.23 -22.84
C THR A 123 -2.89 -5.90 -23.64
N GLY A 124 -2.66 -6.69 -24.68
CA GLY A 124 -1.63 -6.52 -25.69
C GLY A 124 -1.75 -7.64 -26.72
N THR A 125 -1.28 -7.43 -27.94
CA THR A 125 -1.08 -8.53 -28.88
C THR A 125 -0.08 -9.55 -28.30
N GLU A 126 -0.14 -10.83 -28.69
CA GLU A 126 0.72 -11.89 -28.10
C GLU A 126 2.22 -11.52 -28.02
N ALA A 127 2.69 -10.69 -28.96
CA ALA A 127 4.04 -10.14 -29.03
C ALA A 127 4.36 -9.14 -27.91
N GLU A 128 3.49 -8.15 -27.66
CA GLU A 128 3.65 -7.14 -26.60
C GLU A 128 3.58 -7.76 -25.20
N ILE A 129 2.70 -8.75 -25.02
CA ILE A 129 2.62 -9.54 -23.78
C ILE A 129 3.94 -10.29 -23.55
N LYS A 130 4.65 -10.72 -24.61
CA LYS A 130 5.95 -11.41 -24.51
C LYS A 130 7.09 -10.47 -24.08
N GLU A 131 7.02 -9.20 -24.47
CA GLU A 131 8.04 -8.19 -24.17
C GLU A 131 7.87 -7.61 -22.75
N LYS A 132 6.65 -7.20 -22.36
CA LYS A 132 6.33 -6.82 -20.96
C LYS A 132 6.57 -7.98 -19.98
N ARG A 133 6.39 -9.24 -20.43
CA ARG A 133 6.80 -10.45 -19.70
C ARG A 133 8.28 -10.44 -19.35
N LYS A 134 9.19 -10.01 -20.23
CA LYS A 134 10.64 -10.08 -19.94
C LYS A 134 11.09 -9.06 -18.88
N SER A 135 10.51 -7.86 -18.88
CA SER A 135 10.91 -6.78 -17.96
C SER A 135 10.34 -6.96 -16.56
N SER A 136 9.08 -7.36 -16.43
CA SER A 136 8.43 -7.59 -15.13
C SER A 136 8.87 -8.90 -14.44
N VAL A 137 9.29 -9.91 -15.21
CA VAL A 137 9.69 -11.25 -14.70
C VAL A 137 11.06 -11.24 -14.01
N ARG A 138 11.92 -10.26 -14.29
CA ARG A 138 13.26 -10.23 -13.69
C ARG A 138 13.24 -9.80 -12.21
N GLY A 139 12.33 -8.89 -11.83
CA GLY A 139 12.18 -8.42 -10.45
C GLY A 139 11.45 -9.40 -9.52
N LEU A 140 10.46 -10.14 -10.04
CA LEU A 140 9.62 -11.02 -9.22
C LEU A 140 10.22 -12.42 -8.97
N ARG A 141 11.15 -12.92 -9.82
CA ARG A 141 11.82 -14.22 -9.59
C ARG A 141 12.67 -14.24 -8.32
N GLY A 142 13.17 -13.09 -7.87
CA GLY A 142 13.97 -12.97 -6.65
C GLY A 142 13.16 -13.11 -5.36
N LEU A 143 11.83 -12.96 -5.42
CA LEU A 143 10.96 -12.95 -4.24
C LEU A 143 10.28 -14.29 -3.94
N GLY A 144 10.41 -15.31 -4.79
CA GLY A 144 9.99 -16.70 -4.48
C GLY A 144 8.47 -16.94 -4.33
N ILE A 145 7.61 -15.94 -4.59
CA ILE A 145 6.17 -16.04 -4.31
C ILE A 145 5.34 -16.44 -5.56
N PHE A 146 5.87 -16.37 -6.79
CA PHE A 146 5.09 -16.69 -8.02
C PHE A 146 5.88 -17.29 -9.19
N ASP A 147 5.31 -18.31 -9.85
CA ASP A 147 5.77 -18.83 -11.15
C ASP A 147 5.11 -18.05 -12.30
N PRO A 148 5.87 -17.27 -13.09
CA PRO A 148 5.33 -16.40 -14.13
C PRO A 148 4.67 -17.17 -15.29
N LYS A 149 5.01 -18.45 -15.49
CA LYS A 149 4.32 -19.29 -16.49
C LYS A 149 2.90 -19.64 -16.04
N LYS A 150 2.71 -19.83 -14.73
CA LYS A 150 1.38 -20.06 -14.12
C LYS A 150 0.58 -18.77 -14.03
N ALA A 151 1.22 -17.63 -13.76
CA ALA A 151 0.55 -16.33 -13.74
C ALA A 151 -0.06 -15.97 -15.10
N ALA A 152 0.63 -16.25 -16.22
CA ALA A 152 0.11 -16.00 -17.56
C ALA A 152 -1.07 -16.91 -17.92
N SER A 153 -1.03 -18.20 -17.55
CA SER A 153 -2.17 -19.11 -17.75
C SER A 153 -3.35 -18.75 -16.85
N VAL A 154 -3.10 -18.30 -15.62
CA VAL A 154 -4.14 -17.83 -14.69
C VAL A 154 -4.75 -16.52 -15.20
N ALA A 155 -3.96 -15.56 -15.67
CA ALA A 155 -4.45 -14.32 -16.27
C ALA A 155 -5.31 -14.58 -17.53
N ALA A 156 -4.87 -15.50 -18.41
CA ALA A 156 -5.64 -15.88 -19.59
C ALA A 156 -6.92 -16.67 -19.26
N GLN A 157 -6.92 -17.51 -18.21
CA GLN A 157 -8.09 -18.25 -17.74
C GLN A 157 -9.04 -17.42 -16.87
N SER A 158 -8.56 -16.28 -16.37
CA SER A 158 -9.31 -15.37 -15.53
C SER A 158 -9.91 -14.21 -16.31
N MET A 159 -9.82 -14.20 -17.63
CA MET A 159 -10.54 -13.25 -18.48
C MET A 159 -11.60 -13.99 -19.29
N ASP A 160 -12.84 -13.51 -19.25
CA ASP A 160 -13.92 -13.97 -20.11
C ASP A 160 -13.69 -13.51 -21.57
N LYS A 161 -14.41 -14.10 -22.53
CA LYS A 161 -14.36 -13.77 -23.96
C LYS A 161 -14.61 -12.28 -24.25
N ASN A 162 -15.25 -11.58 -23.32
CA ASN A 162 -15.54 -10.14 -23.38
C ASN A 162 -14.46 -9.26 -22.73
N GLY A 163 -13.31 -9.82 -22.30
CA GLY A 163 -12.24 -9.08 -21.64
C GLY A 163 -12.53 -8.69 -20.19
N ARG A 164 -13.62 -9.21 -19.60
CA ARG A 164 -13.96 -9.05 -18.18
C ARG A 164 -13.20 -10.06 -17.32
N VAL A 165 -12.85 -9.68 -16.10
CA VAL A 165 -12.18 -10.59 -15.17
C VAL A 165 -13.21 -11.57 -14.59
N SER A 166 -12.82 -12.83 -14.44
CA SER A 166 -13.60 -13.90 -13.80
C SER A 166 -13.77 -13.59 -12.31
N LYS A 167 -15.03 -13.40 -11.88
CA LYS A 167 -15.39 -13.09 -10.49
C LYS A 167 -14.76 -14.07 -9.49
N ARG A 168 -14.73 -15.36 -9.82
CA ARG A 168 -14.14 -16.41 -8.98
C ARG A 168 -12.65 -16.20 -8.70
N VAL A 169 -11.90 -15.67 -9.67
CA VAL A 169 -10.46 -15.43 -9.52
C VAL A 169 -10.22 -14.20 -8.67
N VAL A 170 -11.04 -13.15 -8.85
CA VAL A 170 -11.02 -11.96 -8.00
C VAL A 170 -11.38 -12.33 -6.56
N GLU A 171 -12.43 -13.12 -6.35
CA GLU A 171 -12.83 -13.59 -5.02
C GLU A 171 -11.73 -14.43 -4.35
N ALA A 172 -11.10 -15.35 -5.08
CA ALA A 172 -9.99 -16.15 -4.57
C ALA A 172 -8.78 -15.29 -4.19
N ALA A 173 -8.43 -14.30 -5.01
CA ALA A 173 -7.33 -13.38 -4.74
C ALA A 173 -7.64 -12.46 -3.56
N ALA A 174 -8.88 -11.99 -3.46
CA ALA A 174 -9.38 -11.20 -2.33
C ALA A 174 -9.45 -12.00 -1.02
N GLY A 175 -9.57 -13.32 -1.08
CA GLY A 175 -9.61 -14.19 0.10
C GLY A 175 -8.38 -14.03 1.00
N TRP A 176 -7.18 -13.95 0.40
CA TRP A 176 -5.95 -13.71 1.15
C TRP A 176 -5.95 -12.31 1.81
N ASP A 177 -6.32 -11.26 1.07
CA ASP A 177 -6.37 -9.88 1.58
C ASP A 177 -7.37 -9.73 2.74
N LEU A 178 -8.54 -10.37 2.64
CA LEU A 178 -9.64 -10.18 3.59
C LEU A 178 -9.54 -11.05 4.84
N PHE A 179 -9.09 -12.29 4.71
CA PHE A 179 -9.19 -13.29 5.79
C PHE A 179 -7.85 -13.73 6.37
N ASN A 180 -6.72 -13.49 5.71
CA ASN A 180 -5.43 -13.91 6.25
C ASN A 180 -4.94 -12.95 7.36
N PRO A 181 -4.64 -13.44 8.58
CA PRO A 181 -4.03 -12.62 9.63
C PRO A 181 -2.74 -11.91 9.20
N TRP A 182 -1.94 -12.56 8.35
CA TRP A 182 -0.71 -11.99 7.81
C TRP A 182 -0.96 -10.81 6.88
N ALA A 183 -2.06 -10.80 6.14
CA ALA A 183 -2.43 -9.65 5.30
C ALA A 183 -2.68 -8.41 6.16
N LYS A 184 -3.35 -8.57 7.31
CA LYS A 184 -3.57 -7.48 8.28
C LYS A 184 -2.25 -6.98 8.88
N TYR A 185 -1.33 -7.89 9.20
CA TYR A 185 -0.01 -7.53 9.69
C TYR A 185 0.79 -6.72 8.65
N PHE A 186 0.87 -7.21 7.41
CA PHE A 186 1.57 -6.50 6.34
C PHE A 186 0.93 -5.15 6.01
N GLN A 187 -0.40 -5.03 6.11
CA GLN A 187 -1.10 -3.77 5.90
C GLN A 187 -0.62 -2.67 6.86
N ILE A 188 -0.29 -3.00 8.10
CA ILE A 188 0.18 -2.01 9.10
C ILE A 188 1.44 -1.29 8.61
N PHE A 189 2.33 -2.03 7.95
CA PHE A 189 3.59 -1.53 7.38
C PHE A 189 3.48 -1.07 5.93
N SER A 190 2.26 -1.01 5.37
CA SER A 190 1.99 -0.56 4.01
C SER A 190 1.44 0.87 3.97
N SER A 191 1.86 1.66 2.99
CA SER A 191 1.32 3.00 2.70
C SER A 191 -0.06 2.95 2.03
N HIS A 192 -0.40 1.83 1.37
CA HIS A 192 -1.68 1.61 0.72
C HIS A 192 -2.51 0.59 1.48
N PRO A 193 -3.84 0.78 1.54
CA PRO A 193 -4.74 -0.24 2.06
C PRO A 193 -4.77 -1.46 1.13
N LEU A 194 -5.20 -2.60 1.69
CA LEU A 194 -5.35 -3.82 0.91
C LEU A 194 -6.38 -3.61 -0.20
N THR A 195 -6.07 -4.12 -1.38
CA THR A 195 -6.85 -3.91 -2.60
C THR A 195 -8.28 -4.43 -2.45
N ALA A 196 -8.45 -5.62 -1.86
CA ALA A 196 -9.79 -6.14 -1.58
C ALA A 196 -10.62 -5.27 -0.63
N LYS A 197 -9.98 -4.58 0.33
CA LYS A 197 -10.69 -3.67 1.26
C LYS A 197 -11.14 -2.39 0.56
N ARG A 198 -10.34 -1.87 -0.38
CA ARG A 198 -10.73 -0.73 -1.23
C ARG A 198 -11.93 -1.09 -2.10
N ILE A 199 -11.87 -2.25 -2.76
CA ILE A 199 -12.98 -2.77 -3.59
C ILE A 199 -14.24 -2.96 -2.75
N GLN A 200 -14.13 -3.55 -1.55
CA GLN A 200 -15.28 -3.70 -0.65
C GLN A 200 -15.91 -2.35 -0.29
N ARG A 201 -15.09 -1.32 -0.02
CA ARG A 201 -15.57 0.02 0.29
C ARG A 201 -16.26 0.69 -0.90
N LEU A 202 -15.74 0.49 -2.12
CA LEU A 202 -16.39 0.95 -3.35
C LEU A 202 -17.72 0.22 -3.60
N ASN A 203 -17.79 -1.08 -3.35
CA ASN A 203 -19.03 -1.85 -3.46
C ASN A 203 -20.13 -1.35 -2.51
N GLU A 204 -19.76 -0.93 -1.29
CA GLU A 204 -20.70 -0.29 -0.35
C GLU A 204 -21.26 1.02 -0.90
N GLN A 205 -20.49 1.75 -1.70
CA GLN A 205 -20.93 3.01 -2.33
C GLN A 205 -21.87 2.76 -3.51
N CYS A 206 -21.80 1.62 -4.21
CA CYS A 206 -22.66 1.31 -5.35
C CYS A 206 -24.16 1.43 -5.01
N ALA A 207 -24.55 1.07 -3.79
CA ALA A 207 -25.93 1.21 -3.30
C ALA A 207 -26.40 2.67 -3.25
N THR A 208 -25.49 3.61 -2.98
CA THR A 208 -25.78 5.06 -2.92
C THR A 208 -26.07 5.62 -4.31
N TYR A 209 -25.38 5.14 -5.33
CA TYR A 209 -25.53 5.58 -6.72
C TYR A 209 -26.53 4.74 -7.53
N GLY A 210 -27.19 3.75 -6.89
CA GLY A 210 -28.17 2.89 -7.57
C GLY A 210 -27.58 1.94 -8.62
N VAL A 211 -26.26 1.71 -8.58
CA VAL A 211 -25.54 0.84 -9.52
C VAL A 211 -25.41 -0.57 -8.92
N PRO A 212 -25.61 -1.66 -9.69
CA PRO A 212 -25.33 -3.00 -9.19
C PRO A 212 -23.82 -3.20 -8.97
N VAL A 213 -23.48 -3.99 -7.96
CA VAL A 213 -22.08 -4.37 -7.68
C VAL A 213 -21.59 -5.33 -8.76
N GLU A 214 -20.53 -4.98 -9.48
CA GLU A 214 -19.97 -5.83 -10.55
C GLU A 214 -19.19 -7.02 -9.98
N TYR A 215 -18.31 -6.76 -8.99
CA TYR A 215 -17.46 -7.76 -8.35
C TYR A 215 -17.78 -7.87 -6.85
N ASP A 216 -18.66 -8.81 -6.49
CA ASP A 216 -18.96 -9.09 -5.08
C ASP A 216 -17.87 -10.00 -4.47
N LEU A 217 -17.33 -9.59 -3.32
CA LEU A 217 -16.29 -10.30 -2.59
C LEU A 217 -16.85 -11.12 -1.41
N SER A 218 -18.17 -11.17 -1.23
CA SER A 218 -18.83 -11.94 -0.16
C SER A 218 -18.47 -13.45 -0.19
N GLY A 219 -18.21 -13.99 -1.38
CA GLY A 219 -17.80 -15.38 -1.62
C GLY A 219 -16.37 -15.72 -1.19
N ALA A 220 -15.51 -14.71 -0.95
CA ALA A 220 -14.08 -14.90 -0.73
C ALA A 220 -13.72 -15.70 0.55
N ARG A 221 -14.67 -15.87 1.49
CA ARG A 221 -14.47 -16.70 2.69
C ARG A 221 -14.53 -18.21 2.39
N LYS A 222 -15.23 -18.60 1.32
CA LYS A 222 -15.55 -20.01 1.01
C LYS A 222 -14.48 -20.70 0.17
N ILE A 223 -13.43 -19.99 -0.20
CA ILE A 223 -12.33 -20.42 -1.07
C ILE A 223 -11.07 -20.58 -0.21
#